data_AF-A0A2G5IY49-F1
#
_entry.id   AF-A0A2G5IY49-F1
#
_cell.length_a   1.000
_cell.length_b   1.000
_cell.length_c   1.000
_cell.angle_alpha   90.00
_cell.angle_beta   90.00
_cell.angle_gamma   90.00
#
_symmetry.space_group_name_H-M   'P 1'
#
loop_
_entity.id
_entity.type
_entity.pdbx_description
1 polymer ?
#
loop_
_entity_poly.entity_id
_entity_poly.type
_entity_poly.pdbx_seq_one_letter_code
_entity_poly.pdbx_strand_id
1 'polypeptide(L)'
;MTSREHITASAGDPAPRRTYPEQTGYVSPTVRQYAETQARLAAEAAEDRYRVPETREQLLAMKSAEQVRTYEQHREVYDRLMGHTT
;
A
#
# COMPACT_ATOMS: atom_id res chain seq x y z
N MET A 1 26.20 59.86 35.39
CA MET A 1 26.16 58.46 34.93
C MET A 1 25.43 57.65 35.98
N THR A 2 24.12 57.44 35.79
CA THR A 2 23.33 56.53 36.62
C THR A 2 22.36 55.80 35.69
N SER A 3 22.63 54.50 35.54
CA SER A 3 21.94 53.58 34.65
C SER A 3 20.47 53.44 35.08
N ARG A 4 19.55 53.71 34.16
CA ARG A 4 18.13 53.45 34.36
C ARG A 4 17.86 52.03 33.88
N GLU A 5 17.78 51.10 34.82
CA GLU A 5 17.46 49.71 34.55
C GLU A 5 16.04 49.62 33.99
N HIS A 6 15.91 49.15 32.75
CA HIS A 6 14.62 48.85 32.15
C HIS A 6 14.22 47.44 32.57
N ILE A 7 13.25 47.34 33.49
CA ILE A 7 12.60 46.08 33.86
C ILE A 7 11.76 45.64 32.66
N THR A 8 12.17 44.57 31.99
CA THR A 8 11.38 43.90 30.95
C THR A 8 10.17 43.26 31.63
N ALA A 9 8.98 43.82 31.40
CA ALA A 9 7.73 43.19 31.81
C ALA A 9 7.63 41.81 31.15
N SER A 10 7.53 40.77 31.98
CA SER A 10 7.29 39.39 31.58
C SER A 10 5.98 39.35 30.78
N ALA A 11 6.10 39.19 29.47
CA ALA A 11 4.96 39.02 28.59
C ALA A 11 4.39 37.61 28.81
N GLY A 12 3.29 37.56 29.55
CA GLY A 12 2.15 36.66 29.38
C GLY A 12 2.45 35.19 29.15
N ASP A 13 2.18 34.40 30.19
CA ASP A 13 1.89 32.97 30.13
C ASP A 13 1.19 32.57 28.81
N PRO A 14 1.80 31.75 27.94
CA PRO A 14 1.13 31.31 26.73
C PRO A 14 0.00 30.36 27.12
N ALA A 15 -1.24 30.85 27.01
CA ALA A 15 -2.46 30.09 27.23
C ALA A 15 -2.34 28.65 26.69
N PRO A 16 -2.80 27.63 27.45
CA PRO A 16 -2.62 26.24 27.07
C PRO A 16 -3.27 26.01 25.70
N ARG A 17 -2.44 25.63 24.72
CA ARG A 17 -2.89 25.22 23.39
C ARG A 17 -3.88 24.08 23.58
N ARG A 18 -5.15 24.29 23.21
CA ARG A 18 -6.17 23.23 23.20
C ARG A 18 -5.63 22.07 22.35
N THR A 19 -5.25 20.98 23.00
CA THR A 19 -5.05 19.69 22.35
C THR A 19 -6.43 19.24 21.89
N TYR A 20 -6.72 19.35 20.61
CA TYR A 20 -7.91 18.75 20.03
C TYR A 20 -7.76 17.23 20.20
N PRO A 21 -8.67 16.53 20.87
CA PRO A 21 -8.64 15.08 20.88
C PRO A 21 -8.71 14.61 19.43
N GLU A 22 -7.84 13.67 19.05
CA GLU A 22 -7.95 13.02 17.74
C GLU A 22 -9.40 12.58 17.55
N GLN A 23 -10.02 13.05 16.46
CA GLN A 23 -11.28 12.48 16.02
C GLN A 23 -10.97 11.06 15.55
N THR A 24 -11.01 10.09 16.47
CA THR A 24 -11.32 8.72 16.11
C THR A 24 -12.76 8.73 15.60
N GLY A 25 -12.91 9.11 14.33
CA GLY A 25 -14.18 9.37 13.68
C GLY A 25 -15.06 8.14 13.75
N TYR A 26 -16.26 8.28 14.30
CA TYR A 26 -17.25 7.22 14.30
C TYR A 26 -17.53 6.80 12.85
N VAL A 27 -17.13 5.58 12.50
CA VAL A 27 -17.44 4.97 11.20
C VAL A 27 -18.73 4.17 11.35
N SER A 28 -19.73 4.51 10.54
CA SER A 28 -20.99 3.76 10.44
C SER A 28 -20.72 2.26 10.22
N PRO A 29 -21.46 1.34 10.89
CA PRO A 29 -21.31 -0.10 10.72
C PRO A 29 -21.33 -0.55 9.25
N THR A 30 -22.18 0.06 8.43
CA THR A 30 -22.28 -0.25 6.99
C THR A 30 -20.99 0.09 6.24
N VAL A 31 -20.39 1.25 6.55
CA VAL A 31 -19.14 1.69 5.91
C VAL A 31 -17.99 0.78 6.33
N ARG A 32 -17.97 0.38 7.60
CA ARG A 32 -16.99 -0.58 8.12
C ARG A 32 -17.09 -1.93 7.41
N GLN A 33 -18.30 -2.48 7.31
CA GLN A 33 -18.54 -3.76 6.64
C GLN A 33 -18.18 -3.70 5.15
N TYR A 34 -18.46 -2.58 4.48
CA TYR A 34 -18.05 -2.38 3.09
C TYR A 34 -16.52 -2.36 2.95
N ALA A 35 -15.82 -1.60 3.81
CA ALA A 35 -14.37 -1.53 3.80
C ALA A 35 -13.72 -2.90 4.08
N GLU A 36 -14.25 -3.66 5.04
CA GLU A 36 -13.80 -5.03 5.33
C GLU A 36 -14.01 -5.96 4.14
N THR A 37 -15.15 -5.85 3.45
CA THR A 37 -15.43 -6.64 2.24
C THR A 37 -14.46 -6.31 1.12
N GLN A 38 -14.19 -5.02 0.89
CA GLN A 38 -13.22 -4.57 -0.12
C GLN A 38 -11.80 -5.02 0.23
N ALA A 39 -11.41 -4.94 1.50
CA ALA A 39 -10.10 -5.41 1.97
C ALA A 39 -9.94 -6.91 1.75
N ARG A 40 -11.00 -7.69 2.02
CA ARG A 40 -11.00 -9.14 1.76
C ARG A 40 -10.88 -9.46 0.28
N LEU A 41 -11.67 -8.80 -0.58
CA LEU A 41 -11.60 -9.01 -2.03
C LEU A 41 -10.23 -8.61 -2.59
N ALA A 42 -9.65 -7.52 -2.08
CA ALA A 42 -8.30 -7.11 -2.44
C ALA A 42 -7.25 -8.12 -1.97
N ALA A 43 -7.39 -8.68 -0.76
CA ALA A 43 -6.51 -9.73 -0.27
C ALA A 43 -6.63 -11.03 -1.10
N GLU A 44 -7.85 -11.47 -1.42
CA GLU A 44 -8.10 -12.62 -2.29
C GLU A 44 -7.57 -12.40 -3.73
N ALA A 45 -7.62 -11.16 -4.23
CA ALA A 45 -7.02 -10.78 -5.51
C ALA A 45 -5.48 -10.65 -5.45
N ALA A 46 -4.94 -10.36 -4.26
CA ALA A 46 -3.51 -10.24 -3.99
C ALA A 46 -2.85 -11.59 -3.64
N GLU A 47 -3.64 -12.64 -3.36
CA GLU A 47 -3.12 -13.99 -3.30
C GLU A 47 -2.54 -14.39 -4.67
N ASP A 48 -1.23 -14.24 -4.78
CA ASP A 48 -0.40 -14.62 -5.91
C ASP A 48 -0.40 -16.15 -6.05
N ARG A 49 -1.42 -16.69 -6.71
CA ARG A 49 -1.55 -18.11 -7.06
C ARG A 49 -0.82 -18.41 -8.36
N TYR A 50 0.46 -18.06 -8.41
CA TYR A 50 1.31 -18.39 -9.54
C TYR A 50 1.34 -19.91 -9.76
N ARG A 51 0.98 -20.32 -10.97
CA ARG A 51 1.12 -21.70 -11.46
C ARG A 51 1.91 -21.67 -12.75
N VAL A 52 2.91 -22.54 -12.85
CA VAL A 52 3.69 -22.70 -14.08
C VAL A 52 2.77 -23.20 -15.19
N PRO A 53 2.71 -22.51 -16.35
CA PRO A 53 1.82 -22.90 -17.44
C PRO A 53 2.34 -24.16 -18.14
N GLU A 54 1.41 -24.99 -18.59
CA GLU A 54 1.70 -26.24 -19.31
C GLU A 54 1.47 -26.10 -20.83
N THR A 55 0.69 -25.09 -21.25
CA THR A 55 0.42 -24.80 -22.67
C THR A 55 0.66 -23.33 -23.01
N ARG A 56 0.82 -23.03 -24.30
CA ARG A 56 1.01 -21.66 -24.79
C ARG A 56 -0.21 -20.79 -24.51
N GLU A 57 -1.40 -21.34 -24.67
CA GLU A 57 -2.67 -20.64 -24.41
C GLU A 57 -2.79 -20.28 -22.93
N GLN A 58 -2.37 -21.18 -22.03
CA GLN A 58 -2.33 -20.90 -20.60
C GLN A 58 -1.36 -19.75 -20.28
N LEU A 59 -0.14 -19.80 -20.83
CA LEU A 59 0.84 -18.72 -20.66
C LEU A 59 0.29 -17.38 -21.15
N LEU A 60 -0.36 -17.34 -22.31
CA LEU A 60 -0.93 -16.11 -22.88
C LEU A 60 -2.16 -15.60 -22.13
N ALA A 61 -2.91 -16.49 -21.46
CA ALA A 61 -4.06 -16.13 -20.62
C ALA A 61 -3.66 -15.60 -19.23
N MET A 62 -2.42 -15.85 -18.79
CA MET A 62 -1.89 -15.36 -17.51
C MET A 62 -1.66 -13.85 -17.51
N LYS A 63 -1.58 -13.25 -16.32
CA LYS A 63 -1.23 -11.83 -16.18
C LYS A 63 0.20 -11.60 -16.70
N SER A 64 0.48 -10.40 -17.21
CA SER A 64 1.82 -10.04 -17.72
C SER A 64 2.93 -10.27 -16.69
N ALA A 65 2.68 -9.97 -15.41
CA ALA A 65 3.62 -10.22 -14.33
C ALA A 65 3.96 -11.71 -14.15
N GLU A 66 2.98 -12.60 -14.33
CA GLU A 66 3.19 -14.04 -14.22
C GLU A 66 3.87 -14.62 -15.46
N GLN A 67 3.63 -14.02 -16.64
CA GLN A 67 4.38 -14.35 -17.87
C GLN A 67 5.86 -14.00 -17.71
N VAL A 68 6.17 -12.80 -17.18
CA VAL A 68 7.54 -12.37 -16.86
C VAL A 68 8.18 -13.31 -15.85
N ARG A 69 7.46 -13.65 -14.77
CA ARG A 69 7.93 -14.62 -13.78
C ARG A 69 8.26 -15.98 -14.41
N THR A 70 7.45 -16.45 -15.33
CA THR A 70 7.69 -17.70 -16.06
C THR A 70 8.96 -17.61 -16.92
N TYR A 71 9.17 -16.49 -17.60
CA TYR A 71 10.41 -16.25 -18.35
C TYR A 71 11.65 -16.21 -17.45
N GLU A 72 11.57 -15.52 -16.30
CA GLU A 72 12.70 -15.35 -15.38
C GLU A 72 13.04 -16.61 -14.57
N GLN A 73 12.02 -17.34 -14.11
CA GLN A 73 12.18 -18.48 -13.19
C GLN A 73 12.13 -19.84 -13.90
N HIS A 74 11.45 -19.91 -15.05
CA HIS A 74 11.21 -21.16 -15.79
C HIS A 74 11.45 -20.96 -17.30
N ARG A 75 12.62 -20.40 -17.65
CA ARG A 75 12.99 -20.04 -19.02
C ARG A 75 12.80 -21.18 -20.02
N GLU A 76 13.20 -22.40 -19.68
CA GLU A 76 13.02 -23.59 -20.53
C GLU A 76 11.55 -23.91 -20.84
N VAL A 77 10.64 -23.63 -19.88
CA VAL A 77 9.20 -23.77 -20.08
C VAL A 77 8.71 -22.66 -21.02
N TYR A 78 9.08 -21.42 -20.73
CA TYR A 78 8.69 -20.26 -21.55
C TYR A 78 9.13 -20.43 -23.01
N ASP A 79 10.41 -20.73 -23.24
CA ASP A 79 10.99 -20.86 -24.58
C ASP A 79 10.35 -22.00 -25.36
N ARG A 80 10.13 -23.16 -24.73
CA ARG A 80 9.37 -24.29 -25.31
C ARG A 80 7.95 -23.93 -25.69
N LEU A 81 7.22 -23.22 -24.82
CA LEU A 81 5.82 -22.83 -25.07
C LEU A 81 5.69 -21.74 -26.14
N MET A 82 6.68 -20.86 -26.24
CA MET A 82 6.71 -19.79 -27.24
C MET A 82 7.29 -20.23 -28.58
N GLY A 83 7.81 -21.46 -28.67
CA GLY A 83 8.46 -21.96 -29.88
C GLY A 83 9.83 -21.33 -30.13
N HIS A 84 10.45 -20.76 -29.09
CA HIS A 84 11.86 -20.41 -29.10
C HIS A 84 12.68 -21.69 -28.90
N THR A 85 12.70 -22.55 -29.92
CA THR A 85 13.71 -23.61 -29.99
C THR A 85 15.05 -22.96 -30.22
N THR A 86 15.97 -23.11 -29.26
CA THR A 86 17.40 -22.93 -29.53
C THR A 86 17.89 -24.07 -30.43
#